data_AF-J9GCK0-F1
#
_entry.id   AF-J9GCK0-F1
#
_cell.length_a   1.000
_cell.length_b   1.000
_cell.length_c   1.000
_cell.angle_alpha   90.00
_cell.angle_beta   90.00
_cell.angle_gamma   90.00
#
_symmetry.space_group_name_H-M   'P 1'
#
loop_
_entity.id
_entity.type
_entity.pdbx_description
1 polymer ?
#
loop_
_entity_poly.entity_id
_entity_poly.type
_entity_poly.pdbx_seq_one_letter_code
_entity_poly.pdbx_strand_id
1 'polypeptide(L)'
;MGAGISSNTGNCVETILENRKIALDGQNRVFLNGEEYELPLRKAQSGVLSSNRGEKVKARTLTLEGECDSKISWYFPGKDPAELYLLKEQRTGDWKHQGDFSGEVTASFFTALFRHGKNPEGAEYAYLILPGMDSKQAVEFAKNPTIEVLQNDERAAAVLDKENSIIAVNFWQPGTVAGMECDTPASVVLLKSKDRVAVAVADPTQRNRKIRLILPFEVRSVKKARCQCASDQSGA
;
A
#
# COMPACT_ATOMS: atom_id res chain seq x y z
N MET A 1 -0.34 3.67 1.01
CA MET A 1 -1.35 4.37 1.82
C MET A 1 -2.45 4.84 0.89
N GLY A 2 -3.65 5.04 1.40
CA GLY A 2 -4.76 5.63 0.68
C GLY A 2 -5.61 6.46 1.64
N ALA A 3 -6.20 7.53 1.14
CA ALA A 3 -7.05 8.43 1.88
C ALA A 3 -8.07 9.09 0.96
N GLY A 4 -9.08 9.76 1.52
CA GLY A 4 -10.14 10.39 0.74
C GLY A 4 -11.06 9.38 0.04
N ILE A 5 -11.06 8.11 0.46
CA ILE A 5 -11.84 7.06 -0.18
C ILE A 5 -13.32 7.33 0.07
N SER A 6 -14.03 7.74 -0.97
CA SER A 6 -15.43 8.13 -0.89
C SER A 6 -16.24 7.50 -2.03
N SER A 7 -17.48 7.10 -1.75
CA SER A 7 -18.41 6.58 -2.76
C SER A 7 -19.85 6.85 -2.35
N ASN A 8 -20.69 7.12 -3.34
CA ASN A 8 -22.14 7.27 -3.19
C ASN A 8 -22.93 6.23 -4.01
N THR A 9 -22.24 5.20 -4.52
CA THR A 9 -22.86 4.19 -5.41
C THR A 9 -23.71 3.15 -4.66
N GLY A 10 -23.63 3.10 -3.33
CA GLY A 10 -24.29 2.08 -2.50
C GLY A 10 -23.60 0.70 -2.51
N ASN A 11 -22.52 0.53 -3.29
CA ASN A 11 -21.72 -0.69 -3.36
C ASN A 11 -20.63 -0.70 -2.29
N CYS A 12 -20.34 -1.86 -1.71
CA CYS A 12 -19.21 -1.98 -0.78
C CYS A 12 -17.89 -1.62 -1.45
N VAL A 13 -17.15 -0.72 -0.82
CA VAL A 13 -15.80 -0.32 -1.21
C VAL A 13 -14.79 -1.07 -0.35
N GLU A 14 -13.77 -1.62 -1.00
CA GLU A 14 -12.77 -2.47 -0.38
C GLU A 14 -11.38 -2.09 -0.91
N THR A 15 -10.36 -2.26 -0.06
CA THR A 15 -8.95 -2.21 -0.48
C THR A 15 -8.36 -3.60 -0.27
N ILE A 16 -7.92 -4.24 -1.36
CA ILE A 16 -7.26 -5.54 -1.28
C ILE A 16 -5.83 -5.33 -0.79
N LEU A 17 -5.51 -5.88 0.38
CA LEU A 17 -4.15 -5.91 0.91
C LEU A 17 -3.33 -6.99 0.21
N GLU A 18 -3.89 -8.18 0.06
CA GLU A 18 -3.26 -9.34 -0.57
C GLU A 18 -4.31 -10.25 -1.21
N ASN A 19 -3.95 -10.86 -2.34
CA ASN A 19 -4.68 -11.94 -2.97
C ASN A 19 -3.67 -12.92 -3.60
N ARG A 20 -3.12 -13.80 -2.76
CA ARG A 20 -2.00 -14.69 -3.11
C ARG A 20 -2.49 -16.12 -3.26
N LYS A 21 -2.09 -16.77 -4.37
CA LYS A 21 -2.21 -18.22 -4.52
C LYS A 21 -1.38 -18.92 -3.43
N ILE A 22 -1.97 -19.90 -2.78
CA ILE A 22 -1.37 -20.71 -1.71
C ILE A 22 -1.41 -22.20 -2.09
N ALA A 23 -0.83 -23.07 -1.27
CA ALA A 23 -0.90 -24.52 -1.45
C ALA A 23 -2.34 -24.97 -1.61
N LEU A 24 -2.57 -26.00 -2.44
CA LEU A 24 -3.92 -26.42 -2.83
C LEU A 24 -4.79 -26.83 -1.64
N ASP A 25 -4.18 -27.43 -0.62
CA ASP A 25 -4.82 -27.82 0.65
C ASP A 25 -4.94 -26.66 1.66
N GLY A 26 -4.40 -25.49 1.35
CA GLY A 26 -4.48 -24.28 2.17
C GLY A 26 -3.66 -24.33 3.46
N GLN A 27 -2.69 -25.25 3.59
CA GLN A 27 -1.91 -25.45 4.81
C GLN A 27 -0.98 -24.27 5.18
N ASN A 28 -0.79 -23.30 4.27
CA ASN A 28 -0.04 -22.07 4.53
C ASN A 28 -0.47 -21.39 5.84
N ARG A 29 0.45 -21.22 6.77
CA ARG A 29 0.15 -20.69 8.11
C ARG A 29 -0.02 -19.17 8.06
N VAL A 30 -0.97 -18.68 8.85
CA VAL A 30 -1.29 -17.26 8.99
C VAL A 30 -1.02 -16.86 10.43
N PHE A 31 -0.40 -15.70 10.65
CA PHE A 31 -0.14 -15.20 11.99
C PHE A 31 -0.68 -13.78 12.14
N LEU A 32 -1.26 -13.51 13.30
CA LEU A 32 -1.70 -12.18 13.72
C LEU A 32 -0.92 -11.79 14.97
N ASN A 33 -0.18 -10.68 14.91
CA ASN A 33 0.62 -10.20 16.04
C ASN A 33 1.63 -11.23 16.59
N GLY A 34 2.12 -12.13 15.74
CA GLY A 34 3.06 -13.20 16.13
C GLY A 34 2.40 -14.53 16.49
N GLU A 35 1.10 -14.53 16.78
CA GLU A 35 0.35 -15.72 17.15
C GLU A 35 -0.28 -16.37 15.92
N GLU A 36 -0.22 -17.70 15.84
CA GLU A 36 -0.84 -18.44 14.74
C GLU A 36 -2.36 -18.28 14.79
N TYR A 37 -2.95 -17.99 13.63
CA TYR A 37 -4.38 -17.80 13.46
C TYR A 37 -4.93 -18.88 12.52
N GLU A 38 -5.75 -19.76 13.07
CA GLU A 38 -6.39 -20.83 12.31
C GLU A 38 -7.50 -20.25 11.42
N LEU A 39 -7.22 -20.18 10.12
CA LEU A 39 -8.15 -19.70 9.11
C LEU A 39 -8.59 -20.87 8.22
N PRO A 40 -9.87 -21.29 8.25
CA PRO A 40 -10.34 -22.47 7.54
C PRO A 40 -10.34 -22.25 6.01
N LEU A 41 -9.95 -23.28 5.26
CA LEU A 41 -10.09 -23.31 3.80
C LEU A 41 -11.54 -23.56 3.43
N ARG A 42 -12.15 -22.62 2.68
CA ARG A 42 -13.52 -22.72 2.19
C ARG A 42 -13.52 -22.96 0.67
N LYS A 43 -14.60 -23.51 0.12
CA LYS A 43 -14.75 -23.70 -1.34
C LYS A 43 -15.55 -22.55 -1.94
N ALA A 44 -15.16 -22.08 -3.12
CA ALA A 44 -15.85 -21.07 -3.89
C ALA A 44 -15.81 -21.41 -5.38
N GLN A 45 -16.87 -21.06 -6.11
CA GLN A 45 -16.98 -21.30 -7.55
C GLN A 45 -17.10 -19.97 -8.28
N SER A 46 -16.38 -19.83 -9.39
CA SER A 46 -16.46 -18.64 -10.24
C SER A 46 -17.88 -18.44 -10.78
N GLY A 47 -18.36 -17.20 -10.80
CA GLY A 47 -19.72 -16.84 -11.21
C GLY A 47 -20.80 -17.10 -10.15
N VAL A 48 -20.48 -17.75 -9.03
CA VAL A 48 -21.41 -17.95 -7.90
C VAL A 48 -21.13 -16.93 -6.82
N LEU A 49 -22.15 -16.17 -6.42
CA LEU A 49 -22.03 -15.20 -5.34
C LEU A 49 -21.75 -15.93 -4.02
N SER A 50 -20.52 -15.79 -3.52
CA SER A 50 -20.16 -16.33 -2.21
C SER A 50 -20.82 -15.50 -1.10
N SER A 51 -21.45 -16.17 -0.13
CA SER A 51 -21.89 -15.54 1.13
C SER A 51 -20.72 -15.27 2.07
N ASN A 52 -19.55 -15.83 1.77
CA ASN A 52 -18.33 -15.65 2.53
C ASN A 52 -17.82 -14.22 2.40
N ARG A 53 -17.64 -13.55 3.53
CA ARG A 53 -17.16 -12.16 3.59
C ARG A 53 -15.78 -12.04 4.25
N GLY A 54 -15.12 -13.17 4.47
CA GLY A 54 -13.91 -13.25 5.28
C GLY A 54 -14.20 -13.14 6.78
N GLU A 55 -13.21 -13.55 7.57
CA GLU A 55 -13.22 -13.43 9.03
C GLU A 55 -12.66 -12.07 9.42
N LYS A 56 -13.44 -11.33 10.22
CA LYS A 56 -13.09 -10.01 10.69
C LYS A 56 -12.09 -10.12 11.84
N VAL A 57 -10.91 -9.51 11.69
CA VAL A 57 -9.83 -9.55 12.68
C VAL A 57 -9.27 -8.15 12.95
N LYS A 58 -8.50 -8.03 14.03
CA LYS A 58 -7.71 -6.83 14.34
C LYS A 58 -6.26 -7.18 14.57
N ALA A 59 -5.34 -6.51 13.87
CA ALA A 59 -3.91 -6.81 13.98
C ALA A 59 -3.01 -5.60 13.73
N ARG A 60 -1.86 -5.57 14.41
CA ARG A 60 -0.73 -4.67 14.15
C ARG A 60 0.21 -5.26 13.10
N THR A 61 0.33 -6.58 13.08
CA THR A 61 1.07 -7.32 12.06
C THR A 61 0.29 -8.53 11.57
N LEU A 62 0.43 -8.82 10.28
CA LEU A 62 -0.08 -10.01 9.62
C LEU A 62 1.10 -10.71 8.96
N THR A 63 1.19 -12.03 9.06
CA THR A 63 2.18 -12.83 8.32
C THR A 63 1.49 -13.97 7.60
N LEU A 64 1.87 -14.19 6.35
CA LEU A 64 1.54 -15.39 5.58
C LEU A 64 2.83 -16.14 5.25
N GLU A 65 2.91 -17.39 5.72
CA GLU A 65 3.93 -18.33 5.23
C GLU A 65 3.50 -18.83 3.86
N GLY A 66 4.37 -18.68 2.86
CA GLY A 66 4.20 -19.16 1.50
C GLY A 66 4.81 -20.54 1.29
N GLU A 67 4.83 -21.00 0.04
CA GLU A 67 5.53 -22.23 -0.36
C GLU A 67 7.04 -21.95 -0.51
N CYS A 68 7.89 -22.98 -0.34
CA CYS A 68 9.35 -22.93 -0.54
C CYS A 68 10.06 -21.78 0.20
N ASP A 69 9.82 -21.65 1.52
CA ASP A 69 10.40 -20.61 2.39
C ASP A 69 10.08 -19.16 1.99
N SER A 70 9.15 -18.95 1.06
CA SER A 70 8.61 -17.61 0.81
C SER A 70 7.75 -17.20 1.99
N LYS A 71 7.92 -15.97 2.47
CA LYS A 71 7.10 -15.40 3.54
C LYS A 71 6.92 -13.92 3.31
N ILE A 72 5.75 -13.44 3.67
CA ILE A 72 5.40 -12.03 3.57
C ILE A 72 4.75 -11.62 4.87
N SER A 73 5.22 -10.51 5.41
CA SER A 73 4.59 -9.87 6.55
C SER A 73 4.09 -8.50 6.16
N TRP A 74 3.08 -8.03 6.88
CA TRP A 74 2.57 -6.67 6.78
C TRP A 74 2.58 -6.04 8.15
N TYR A 75 2.89 -4.75 8.18
CA TYR A 75 2.79 -3.91 9.37
C TYR A 75 1.76 -2.81 9.13
N PHE A 76 0.89 -2.59 10.10
CA PHE A 76 -0.17 -1.59 10.02
C PHE A 76 0.17 -0.40 10.95
N PRO A 77 0.67 0.72 10.40
CA PRO A 77 0.98 1.90 11.19
C PRO A 77 -0.29 2.55 11.75
N GLY A 78 -0.15 3.27 12.87
CA GLY A 78 -1.25 3.96 13.54
C GLY A 78 -1.33 3.62 15.02
N LYS A 79 -2.21 4.31 15.76
CA LYS A 79 -2.40 4.09 17.20
C LYS A 79 -3.15 2.80 17.47
N ASP A 80 -4.17 2.49 16.68
CA ASP A 80 -5.03 1.32 16.86
C ASP A 80 -4.67 0.20 15.87
N PRO A 81 -4.84 -1.08 16.24
CA PRO A 81 -4.65 -2.19 15.30
C PRO A 81 -5.58 -2.05 14.09
N ALA A 82 -5.10 -2.44 12.91
CA ALA A 82 -5.90 -2.43 11.69
C ALA A 82 -7.02 -3.46 11.76
N GLU A 83 -8.21 -3.09 11.29
CA GLU A 83 -9.32 -4.00 11.08
C GLU A 83 -9.27 -4.58 9.66
N LEU A 84 -9.22 -5.92 9.56
CA LEU A 84 -9.06 -6.63 8.31
C LEU A 84 -10.12 -7.72 8.18
N TYR A 85 -10.34 -8.15 6.94
CA TYR A 85 -11.11 -9.35 6.62
C TYR A 85 -10.17 -10.33 5.93
N LEU A 86 -10.03 -11.52 6.53
CA LEU A 86 -9.13 -12.56 6.06
C LEU A 86 -9.90 -13.73 5.50
N LEU A 87 -9.34 -14.36 4.48
CA LEU A 87 -10.01 -15.46 3.81
C LEU A 87 -9.03 -16.46 3.21
N LYS A 88 -9.33 -17.76 3.35
CA LYS A 88 -8.77 -18.83 2.52
C LYS A 88 -9.86 -19.48 1.70
N GLU A 89 -9.70 -19.48 0.38
CA GLU A 89 -10.65 -20.10 -0.54
C GLU A 89 -9.97 -20.96 -1.60
N GLN A 90 -10.47 -22.17 -1.78
CA GLN A 90 -10.27 -22.97 -2.98
C GLN A 90 -11.26 -22.50 -4.04
N ARG A 91 -10.76 -21.91 -5.12
CA ARG A 91 -11.54 -21.28 -6.19
C ARG A 91 -11.41 -22.12 -7.46
N THR A 92 -12.56 -22.49 -8.03
CA THR A 92 -12.63 -23.16 -9.34
C THR A 92 -13.15 -22.21 -10.40
N GLY A 93 -12.46 -22.15 -11.55
CA GLY A 93 -12.86 -21.36 -12.72
C GLY A 93 -12.48 -22.07 -14.02
N ASP A 94 -12.99 -21.58 -15.15
CA ASP A 94 -12.72 -22.11 -16.49
C ASP A 94 -12.03 -21.04 -17.32
N TRP A 95 -10.98 -21.40 -18.07
CA TRP A 95 -10.26 -20.50 -18.96
C TRP A 95 -11.18 -19.77 -19.95
N LYS A 96 -12.33 -20.38 -20.32
CA LYS A 96 -13.28 -19.79 -21.28
C LYS A 96 -13.89 -18.47 -20.79
N HIS A 97 -13.84 -18.20 -19.49
CA HIS A 97 -14.35 -16.96 -18.91
C HIS A 97 -13.39 -15.77 -19.11
N GLN A 98 -12.15 -16.02 -19.52
CA GLN A 98 -11.12 -14.99 -19.69
C GLN A 98 -10.54 -14.93 -21.12
N GLY A 99 -10.85 -15.91 -21.97
CA GLY A 99 -10.36 -15.98 -23.35
C GLY A 99 -10.95 -17.17 -24.12
N ASP A 100 -10.30 -17.54 -25.22
CA ASP A 100 -10.84 -18.50 -26.20
C ASP A 100 -10.55 -19.98 -25.88
N PHE A 101 -9.78 -20.27 -24.82
CA PHE A 101 -9.45 -21.63 -24.41
C PHE A 101 -10.39 -22.11 -23.30
N SER A 102 -10.76 -23.39 -23.30
CA SER A 102 -11.54 -24.01 -22.22
C SER A 102 -10.68 -24.90 -21.33
N GLY A 103 -11.02 -24.98 -20.06
CA GLY A 103 -10.43 -25.93 -19.12
C GLY A 103 -10.64 -25.47 -17.69
N GLU A 104 -11.25 -26.33 -16.86
CA GLU A 104 -11.43 -26.04 -15.46
C GLU A 104 -10.11 -26.13 -14.70
N VAL A 105 -9.86 -25.12 -13.87
CA VAL A 105 -8.69 -25.04 -13.00
C VAL A 105 -9.18 -24.69 -11.60
N THR A 106 -8.60 -25.39 -10.62
CA THR A 106 -8.83 -25.14 -9.21
C THR A 106 -7.51 -24.72 -8.55
N ALA A 107 -7.55 -23.63 -7.79
CA ALA A 107 -6.43 -23.15 -7.00
C ALA A 107 -6.91 -22.55 -5.68
N SER A 108 -6.06 -22.58 -4.66
CA SER A 108 -6.36 -22.01 -3.35
C SER A 108 -5.71 -20.64 -3.20
N PHE A 109 -6.40 -19.73 -2.53
CA PHE A 109 -5.97 -18.35 -2.33
C PHE A 109 -6.12 -17.91 -0.89
N PHE A 110 -5.14 -17.16 -0.40
CA PHE A 110 -5.27 -16.30 0.75
C PHE A 110 -5.63 -14.88 0.29
N THR A 111 -6.67 -14.31 0.86
CA THR A 111 -7.08 -12.93 0.63
C THR A 111 -7.15 -12.17 1.94
N ALA A 112 -6.55 -10.99 1.97
CA ALA A 112 -6.68 -10.02 3.06
C ALA A 112 -7.15 -8.69 2.49
N LEU A 113 -8.10 -8.04 3.15
CA LEU A 113 -8.66 -6.78 2.65
C LEU A 113 -9.19 -5.88 3.76
N PHE A 114 -9.18 -4.57 3.51
CA PHE A 114 -9.91 -3.56 4.27
C PHE A 114 -11.30 -3.38 3.66
N ARG A 115 -12.32 -3.24 4.50
CA ARG A 115 -13.69 -2.93 4.05
C ARG A 115 -14.08 -1.53 4.52
N HIS A 116 -14.36 -0.66 3.58
CA HIS A 116 -14.74 0.74 3.83
C HIS A 116 -16.26 0.94 3.91
N GLY A 117 -17.05 -0.11 3.61
CA GLY A 117 -18.52 -0.06 3.62
C GLY A 117 -19.11 0.45 2.30
N LYS A 118 -20.43 0.67 2.26
CA LYS A 118 -21.16 0.98 1.02
C LYS A 118 -20.99 2.42 0.51
N ASN A 119 -20.96 3.36 1.45
CA ASN A 119 -20.82 4.77 1.15
C ASN A 119 -19.76 5.35 2.10
N PRO A 120 -18.49 4.97 1.95
CA PRO A 120 -17.44 5.61 2.72
C PRO A 120 -17.39 7.10 2.41
N GLU A 121 -17.00 7.89 3.39
CA GLU A 121 -16.74 9.32 3.28
C GLU A 121 -15.36 9.57 3.89
N GLY A 122 -14.38 9.87 3.04
CA GLY A 122 -13.01 10.14 3.48
C GLY A 122 -12.30 8.96 4.16
N ALA A 123 -12.63 7.71 3.84
CA ALA A 123 -11.99 6.55 4.44
C ALA A 123 -10.50 6.45 4.05
N GLU A 124 -9.72 5.75 4.87
CA GLU A 124 -8.27 5.68 4.76
C GLU A 124 -7.73 4.27 5.02
N TYR A 125 -6.53 3.98 4.51
CA TYR A 125 -5.74 2.81 4.90
C TYR A 125 -4.24 3.11 4.81
N ALA A 126 -3.47 2.44 5.67
CA ALA A 126 -2.01 2.44 5.59
C ALA A 126 -1.48 1.06 5.98
N TYR A 127 -0.49 0.58 5.24
CA TYR A 127 0.24 -0.65 5.54
C TYR A 127 1.62 -0.58 4.91
N LEU A 128 2.55 -1.33 5.51
CA LEU A 128 3.85 -1.65 4.96
C LEU A 128 3.86 -3.11 4.54
N ILE A 129 4.53 -3.41 3.44
CA ILE A 129 4.87 -4.77 3.05
C ILE A 129 6.29 -5.04 3.53
N LEU A 130 6.49 -6.17 4.21
CA LEU A 130 7.76 -6.63 4.79
C LEU A 130 8.11 -7.98 4.15
N PRO A 131 8.65 -8.00 2.92
CA PRO A 131 9.01 -9.22 2.22
C PRO A 131 10.08 -10.01 2.99
N GLY A 132 9.91 -11.33 3.10
CA GLY A 132 10.91 -12.20 3.71
C GLY A 132 10.99 -12.13 5.24
N MET A 133 10.21 -11.27 5.91
CA MET A 133 10.13 -11.26 7.37
C MET A 133 9.13 -12.32 7.84
N ASP A 134 9.54 -13.15 8.81
CA ASP A 134 8.62 -14.01 9.55
C ASP A 134 7.81 -13.24 10.62
N SER A 135 6.92 -13.95 11.31
CA SER A 135 6.01 -13.35 12.29
C SER A 135 6.74 -12.74 13.49
N LYS A 136 7.86 -13.33 13.94
CA LYS A 136 8.66 -12.79 15.03
C LYS A 136 9.39 -11.52 14.60
N GLN A 137 10.00 -11.53 13.41
CA GLN A 137 10.67 -10.37 12.83
C GLN A 137 9.70 -9.21 12.61
N ALA A 138 8.48 -9.49 12.13
CA ALA A 138 7.44 -8.49 11.94
C ALA A 138 6.99 -7.86 13.26
N VAL A 139 6.79 -8.67 14.31
CA VAL A 139 6.47 -8.17 15.66
C VAL A 139 7.60 -7.31 16.21
N GLU A 140 8.86 -7.69 16.00
CA GLU A 140 10.00 -6.89 16.43
C GLU A 140 10.07 -5.55 15.68
N PHE A 141 9.89 -5.56 14.36
CA PHE A 141 9.79 -4.35 13.56
C PHE A 141 8.69 -3.42 14.06
N ALA A 142 7.53 -3.97 14.43
CA ALA A 142 6.38 -3.19 14.90
C ALA A 142 6.63 -2.46 16.24
N LYS A 143 7.62 -2.88 17.06
CA LYS A 143 7.98 -2.20 18.31
C LYS A 143 8.72 -0.89 18.06
N ASN A 144 9.52 -0.82 16.99
CA ASN A 144 10.27 0.37 16.62
C ASN A 144 10.30 0.51 15.09
N PRO A 145 9.17 0.86 14.46
CA PRO A 145 9.10 0.96 13.00
C PRO A 145 10.01 2.08 12.51
N THR A 146 10.76 1.83 11.45
CA THR A 146 11.64 2.84 10.83
C THR A 146 10.86 3.82 9.94
N ILE A 147 9.69 3.42 9.47
CA ILE A 147 8.80 4.25 8.66
C ILE A 147 7.70 4.89 9.52
N GLU A 148 7.53 6.19 9.37
CA GLU A 148 6.49 6.99 10.03
C GLU A 148 5.59 7.64 8.98
N VAL A 149 4.28 7.63 9.22
CA VAL A 149 3.30 8.34 8.38
C VAL A 149 3.22 9.79 8.88
N LEU A 150 3.64 10.73 8.04
CA LEU A 150 3.60 12.16 8.37
C LEU A 150 2.24 12.79 8.05
N GLN A 151 1.61 12.33 6.97
CA GLN A 151 0.29 12.76 6.52
C GLN A 151 -0.31 11.71 5.59
N ASN A 152 -1.62 11.50 5.66
CA ASN A 152 -2.35 10.62 4.76
C ASN A 152 -3.79 11.11 4.64
N ASP A 153 -4.03 12.11 3.81
CA ASP A 153 -5.34 12.71 3.59
C ASP A 153 -5.55 13.06 2.11
N GLU A 154 -6.65 13.73 1.80
CA GLU A 154 -7.01 14.19 0.45
C GLU A 154 -6.07 15.26 -0.14
N ARG A 155 -5.19 15.86 0.68
CA ARG A 155 -4.24 16.89 0.26
C ARG A 155 -2.85 16.32 0.01
N ALA A 156 -2.42 15.37 0.83
CA ALA A 156 -1.12 14.72 0.66
C ALA A 156 -1.03 13.33 1.29
N ALA A 157 -0.12 12.52 0.73
CA ALA A 157 0.34 11.28 1.32
C ALA A 157 1.86 11.36 1.54
N ALA A 158 2.31 11.22 2.77
CA ALA A 158 3.69 11.46 3.17
C ALA A 158 4.21 10.49 4.22
N VAL A 159 5.45 10.04 4.01
CA VAL A 159 6.16 9.16 4.93
C VAL A 159 7.58 9.65 5.20
N LEU A 160 8.07 9.36 6.40
CA LEU A 160 9.47 9.50 6.82
C LEU A 160 10.06 8.10 7.01
N ASP A 161 11.13 7.79 6.28
CA ASP A 161 12.07 6.73 6.62
C ASP A 161 13.15 7.30 7.53
N LYS A 162 13.07 6.99 8.82
CA LYS A 162 13.98 7.48 9.86
C LYS A 162 15.39 6.93 9.69
N GLU A 163 15.52 5.69 9.22
CA GLU A 163 16.81 5.02 9.08
C GLU A 163 17.63 5.66 7.96
N ASN A 164 16.96 5.92 6.82
CA ASN A 164 17.62 6.50 5.65
C ASN A 164 17.52 8.02 5.58
N SER A 165 16.85 8.68 6.53
CA SER A 165 16.59 10.12 6.52
C SER A 165 15.94 10.58 5.20
N ILE A 166 14.95 9.81 4.74
CA ILE A 166 14.18 10.09 3.52
C ILE A 166 12.77 10.54 3.89
N ILE A 167 12.33 11.66 3.33
CA ILE A 167 10.93 12.06 3.33
C ILE A 167 10.40 11.92 1.90
N ALA A 168 9.33 11.14 1.73
CA ALA A 168 8.64 11.00 0.46
C ALA A 168 7.22 11.56 0.59
N VAL A 169 6.82 12.45 -0.33
CA VAL A 169 5.53 13.14 -0.32
C VAL A 169 4.92 13.12 -1.71
N ASN A 170 3.65 12.71 -1.79
CA ASN A 170 2.79 13.03 -2.91
C ASN A 170 1.83 14.15 -2.46
N PHE A 171 1.96 15.31 -3.09
CA PHE A 171 1.01 16.42 -2.95
C PHE A 171 -0.09 16.26 -4.00
N TRP A 172 -1.33 16.08 -3.55
CA TRP A 172 -2.52 16.08 -4.41
C TRP A 172 -3.02 17.50 -4.67
N GLN A 173 -2.77 18.40 -3.72
CA GLN A 173 -3.12 19.81 -3.75
C GLN A 173 -1.95 20.66 -3.27
N PRO A 174 -1.91 21.96 -3.59
CA PRO A 174 -0.96 22.89 -2.98
C PRO A 174 -1.06 22.84 -1.45
N GLY A 175 0.08 22.88 -0.76
CA GLY A 175 0.10 22.78 0.69
C GLY A 175 1.49 22.58 1.28
N THR A 176 1.49 22.31 2.59
CA THR A 176 2.71 22.14 3.37
C THR A 176 2.72 20.78 4.06
N VAL A 177 3.81 20.04 3.92
CA VAL A 177 4.02 18.75 4.58
C VAL A 177 5.45 18.68 5.09
N ALA A 178 5.64 18.33 6.36
CA ALA A 178 6.95 18.29 7.00
C ALA A 178 7.76 19.59 6.86
N GLY A 179 7.04 20.73 6.77
CA GLY A 179 7.61 22.06 6.52
C GLY A 179 8.07 22.33 5.07
N MET A 180 7.95 21.35 4.16
CA MET A 180 8.08 21.60 2.72
C MET A 180 6.78 22.19 2.18
N GLU A 181 6.85 23.30 1.45
CA GLU A 181 5.71 23.93 0.79
C GLU A 181 5.77 23.66 -0.72
N CYS A 182 4.68 23.13 -1.28
CA CYS A 182 4.54 22.94 -2.72
C CYS A 182 3.29 23.67 -3.24
N ASP A 183 3.42 24.36 -4.37
CA ASP A 183 2.37 25.19 -4.94
C ASP A 183 1.48 24.48 -5.97
N THR A 184 1.79 23.22 -6.27
CA THR A 184 1.17 22.41 -7.34
C THR A 184 1.13 20.94 -6.94
N PRO A 185 0.30 20.10 -7.58
CA PRO A 185 0.40 18.65 -7.42
C PRO A 185 1.78 18.16 -7.85
N ALA A 186 2.46 17.41 -6.99
CA ALA A 186 3.84 16.98 -7.21
C ALA A 186 4.16 15.70 -6.44
N SER A 187 5.12 14.93 -6.96
CA SER A 187 5.76 13.85 -6.20
C SER A 187 7.18 14.28 -5.83
N VAL A 188 7.51 14.24 -4.54
CA VAL A 188 8.75 14.75 -3.97
C VAL A 188 9.42 13.67 -3.13
N VAL A 189 10.72 13.45 -3.34
CA VAL A 189 11.57 12.67 -2.43
C VAL A 189 12.72 13.54 -1.99
N LEU A 190 12.85 13.73 -0.67
CA LEU A 190 13.93 14.45 -0.02
C LEU A 190 14.80 13.46 0.74
N LEU A 191 16.09 13.42 0.42
CA LEU A 191 17.09 12.64 1.14
C LEU A 191 18.07 13.61 1.82
N LYS A 192 18.17 13.52 3.15
CA LYS A 192 19.13 14.30 3.93
C LYS A 192 20.31 13.43 4.35
N SER A 193 21.51 13.82 3.96
CA SER A 193 22.76 13.27 4.48
C SER A 193 23.48 14.29 5.36
N LYS A 194 24.63 13.91 5.94
CA LYS A 194 25.37 14.75 6.90
C LYS A 194 25.73 16.14 6.36
N ASP A 195 26.12 16.24 5.09
CA ASP A 195 26.62 17.46 4.45
C ASP A 195 25.80 17.91 3.24
N ARG A 196 24.79 17.13 2.82
CA ARG A 196 24.02 17.37 1.60
C ARG A 196 22.55 17.06 1.77
N VAL A 197 21.77 17.67 0.88
CA VAL A 197 20.36 17.34 0.67
C VAL A 197 20.19 17.08 -0.81
N ALA A 198 19.57 15.95 -1.14
CA ALA A 198 19.13 15.63 -2.48
C ALA A 198 17.60 15.70 -2.52
N VAL A 199 17.06 16.33 -3.56
CA VAL A 199 15.62 16.45 -3.78
C VAL A 199 15.32 15.99 -5.19
N ALA A 200 14.40 15.04 -5.32
CA ALA A 200 13.79 14.65 -6.59
C ALA A 200 12.35 15.16 -6.61
N VAL A 201 11.95 15.77 -7.72
CA VAL A 201 10.60 16.32 -7.93
C VAL A 201 10.10 15.86 -9.29
N ALA A 202 8.87 15.38 -9.35
CA ALA A 202 8.16 15.06 -10.58
C ALA A 202 6.80 15.77 -10.60
N ASP A 203 6.33 16.10 -11.81
CA ASP A 203 4.93 16.43 -12.09
C ASP A 203 4.21 15.16 -12.58
N PRO A 204 3.44 14.45 -11.74
CA PRO A 204 2.73 13.25 -12.19
C PRO A 204 1.59 13.59 -13.16
N THR A 205 1.12 14.85 -13.18
CA THR A 205 0.03 15.29 -14.08
C THR A 205 0.51 15.48 -15.51
N GLN A 206 1.82 15.69 -15.71
CA GLN A 206 2.45 16.04 -16.98
C GLN A 206 1.87 17.30 -17.64
N ARG A 207 1.31 18.22 -16.86
CA ARG A 207 0.63 19.44 -17.33
C ARG A 207 1.28 20.72 -16.81
N ASN A 208 2.01 20.64 -15.70
CA ASN A 208 2.64 21.79 -15.07
C ASN A 208 3.92 22.15 -15.80
N ARG A 209 4.04 23.43 -16.20
CA ARG A 209 5.29 23.96 -16.79
C ARG A 209 6.36 24.27 -15.74
N LYS A 210 5.95 24.40 -14.48
CA LYS A 210 6.80 24.78 -13.35
C LYS A 210 6.20 24.23 -12.06
N ILE A 211 7.06 23.75 -11.18
CA ILE A 211 6.75 23.42 -9.78
C ILE A 211 7.60 24.31 -8.89
N ARG A 212 7.01 24.95 -7.87
CA ARG A 212 7.76 25.60 -6.79
C ARG A 212 7.70 24.73 -5.55
N LEU A 213 8.89 24.41 -5.03
CA LEU A 213 9.07 23.68 -3.78
C LEU A 213 9.96 24.52 -2.85
N ILE A 214 9.47 24.84 -1.65
CA ILE A 214 10.26 25.44 -0.58
C ILE A 214 10.69 24.34 0.38
N LEU A 215 11.96 24.34 0.78
CA LEU A 215 12.49 23.43 1.79
C LEU A 215 12.40 24.05 3.19
N PRO A 216 12.19 23.25 4.25
CA PRO A 216 12.06 23.74 5.64
C PRO A 216 13.37 24.24 6.26
N PHE A 217 14.44 24.37 5.48
CA PHE A 217 15.76 24.78 5.94
C PHE A 217 16.54 25.47 4.82
N GLU A 218 17.49 26.30 5.22
CA GLU A 218 18.41 26.94 4.29
C GLU A 218 19.49 25.97 3.78
N VAL A 219 19.92 26.18 2.54
CA VAL A 219 21.06 25.48 1.94
C VAL A 219 22.10 26.49 1.48
N ARG A 220 23.38 26.17 1.68
CA ARG A 220 24.48 27.09 1.32
C ARG A 220 24.61 27.32 -0.18
N SER A 221 24.36 26.29 -0.99
CA SER A 221 24.48 26.35 -2.45
C SER A 221 23.83 25.14 -3.11
N VAL A 222 23.32 25.30 -4.33
CA VAL A 222 22.90 24.18 -5.20
C VAL A 222 24.12 23.64 -5.93
N LYS A 223 24.49 22.37 -5.69
CA LYS A 223 25.67 21.76 -6.35
C LYS A 223 25.38 21.22 -7.75
N LYS A 224 24.14 20.78 -7.99
CA LYS A 224 23.69 20.20 -9.26
C LYS A 224 22.18 20.32 -9.34
N ALA A 225 21.67 20.77 -10.47
CA ALA A 225 20.25 20.72 -10.83
C ALA A 225 20.14 20.17 -12.25
N ARG A 226 19.26 19.20 -12.46
CA ARG A 226 18.94 18.66 -13.79
C ARG A 226 17.41 18.59 -13.91
N CYS A 227 16.81 19.38 -14.81
CA CYS A 227 15.45 19.12 -15.28
C CYS A 227 15.55 18.21 -16.50
N GLN A 228 14.87 17.07 -16.48
CA GLN A 228 14.44 16.41 -17.71
C GLN A 228 13.01 16.86 -17.97
N CYS A 229 12.89 18.06 -18.51
CA CYS A 229 11.62 18.56 -19.01
C CYS A 229 11.40 17.79 -20.34
N ALA A 230 10.24 17.14 -20.53
CA ALA A 230 9.93 16.47 -21.80
C ALA A 230 10.10 17.51 -22.92
N SER A 231 11.00 17.24 -23.87
CA SER A 231 11.26 18.14 -24.98
C SER A 231 9.95 18.42 -25.70
N ASP A 232 9.65 19.70 -25.95
CA ASP A 232 8.56 20.11 -26.82
C ASP A 232 8.65 19.34 -28.15
N GLN A 233 7.78 18.34 -28.33
CA GLN A 233 7.51 17.77 -29.65
C GLN A 233 6.57 18.70 -30.42
N SER A 234 7.00 19.95 -30.61
CA SER A 234 6.46 20.83 -31.65
C SER A 234 7.54 20.99 -32.72
N GLY A 235 7.80 19.89 -33.43
CA GLY A 235 8.47 19.92 -34.73
C GLY A 235 7.44 20.24 -35.81
N ALA A 236 7.82 21.22 -36.64
CA ALA A 236 7.11 21.84 -37.75
C ALA A 236 6.28 20.93 -38.66
#